data_AF-T1G6Q7-F1
#
_entry.id   AF-T1G6Q7-F1
#
_cell.length_a   1.000
_cell.length_b   1.000
_cell.length_c   1.000
_cell.angle_alpha   90.00
_cell.angle_beta   90.00
_cell.angle_gamma   90.00
#
_symmetry.space_group_name_H-M   'P 1'
#
loop_
_entity.id
_entity.type
_entity.pdbx_description
1 polymer ?
#
loop_
_entity_poly.entity_id
_entity_poly.type
_entity_poly.pdbx_seq_one_letter_code
_entity_poly.pdbx_strand_id
1 'polypeptide(L)' 'MDLGPLPQGWDQGFTPEGEVYFIDHINKRTSWVDPRTTNLATGQLCAFI' A
#
# COMPACT_ATOMS: atom_id res chain seq x y z
N MET A 1 5.50 6.87 -12.87
CA MET A 1 4.30 6.24 -12.27
C MET A 1 4.02 7.00 -11.00
N ASP A 2 3.13 7.99 -11.07
CA ASP A 2 2.72 8.77 -9.90
C ASP A 2 1.70 7.91 -9.15
N LEU A 3 2.12 7.22 -8.09
CA LEU A 3 1.25 6.35 -7.28
C LEU A 3 0.26 7.14 -6.41
N GLY A 4 0.13 8.45 -6.66
CA GLY A 4 -0.59 9.38 -5.82
C GLY A 4 -0.05 9.44 -4.39
N PRO A 5 -0.54 10.39 -3.59
CA PRO A 5 -0.36 10.34 -2.15
C PRO A 5 -0.94 9.02 -1.59
N LEU A 6 -0.41 8.55 -0.46
CA LEU A 6 -0.98 7.40 0.24
C LEU A 6 -2.50 7.59 0.43
N PRO A 7 -3.31 6.51 0.35
CA PRO A 7 -4.74 6.62 0.57
C PRO A 7 -5.01 7.27 1.93
N GLN A 8 -6.08 8.05 2.05
CA GLN A 8 -6.39 8.77 3.28
C GLN A 8 -6.37 7.82 4.49
N GLY A 9 -5.56 8.17 5.50
CA GLY A 9 -5.39 7.36 6.70
C GLY A 9 -4.33 6.26 6.61
N TRP A 10 -3.57 6.20 5.51
CA TRP A 10 -2.36 5.39 5.42
C TRP A 10 -1.11 6.25 5.54
N ASP A 11 -0.15 5.75 6.30
CA ASP A 11 1.18 6.35 6.48
C ASP A 11 2.26 5.34 6.13
N GLN A 12 3.48 5.79 5.83
CA GLN A 12 4.62 4.90 5.55
C GLN A 12 5.67 5.07 6.66
N GLY A 13 6.08 3.95 7.24
CA GLY A 13 7.14 3.90 8.23
C GLY A 13 8.31 3.06 7.74
N PHE A 14 9.45 3.23 8.40
CA PHE A 14 10.62 2.39 8.24
C PHE A 14 10.94 1.72 9.56
N THR A 15 11.11 0.40 9.55
CA THR A 15 11.58 -0.32 10.73
C THR A 15 13.04 0.05 10.99
N PRO A 16 13.55 -0.14 12.23
CA PRO A 16 14.98 -0.01 12.51
C PRO A 16 15.86 -0.94 11.66
N GLU A 17 15.27 -2.00 11.09
CA GLU A 17 15.90 -2.92 10.15
C GLU A 17 15.96 -2.36 8.72
N GLY A 18 15.29 -1.24 8.45
CA GLY A 18 15.24 -0.59 7.14
C GLY A 18 14.12 -1.10 6.23
N GLU A 19 13.18 -1.89 6.76
CA GLU A 19 12.04 -2.39 6.00
C GLU A 19 10.91 -1.34 5.96
N VAL A 20 10.29 -1.18 4.79
CA VAL A 20 9.13 -0.30 4.63
C VAL A 20 7.87 -1.01 5.10
N TYR A 21 7.07 -0.32 5.90
CA TYR A 21 5.77 -0.80 6.33
C TYR A 21 4.72 0.31 6.22
N PHE A 22 3.47 -0.10 6.04
CA PHE A 22 2.33 0.79 5.86
C PHE A 22 1.46 0.77 7.12
N ILE A 23 1.11 1.95 7.60
CA ILE A 23 0.37 2.17 8.84
C ILE A 23 -1.03 2.64 8.47
N ASP A 24 -2.02 1.81 8.71
CA ASP A 24 -3.44 2.14 8.55
C ASP A 24 -3.94 2.75 9.86
N HIS A 25 -4.04 4.09 9.88
CA HIS A 25 -4.54 4.87 11.00
C HIS A 25 -6.05 4.73 11.21
N ILE A 26 -6.80 4.22 10.23
CA ILE A 26 -8.26 4.02 10.29
C ILE A 26 -8.59 2.79 11.13
N ASN A 27 -7.95 1.66 10.81
CA ASN A 27 -8.12 0.37 11.46
C ASN A 27 -7.07 0.12 12.55
N LYS A 28 -6.15 1.07 12.78
CA LYS A 28 -5.04 0.97 13.74
C LYS A 28 -4.21 -0.29 13.54
N ARG A 29 -3.90 -0.60 12.30
CA ARG A 29 -3.14 -1.81 11.91
C ARG A 29 -1.93 -1.44 11.07
N THR A 30 -0.90 -2.27 11.13
CA THR A 30 0.26 -2.17 10.26
C THR A 30 0.23 -3.31 9.25
N SER A 31 0.67 -3.04 8.03
CA SER A 31 0.79 -4.03 6.97
C SER A 31 2.10 -3.85 6.22
N TRP A 32 2.69 -4.97 5.82
CA TRP A 32 3.86 -4.99 4.95
C TRP A 32 3.50 -4.82 3.48
N VAL A 33 2.22 -4.90 3.14
CA VAL A 33 1.72 -4.80 1.77
C VAL A 33 1.23 -3.39 1.52
N ASP A 34 1.74 -2.76 0.46
CA ASP A 34 1.29 -1.45 0.03
C ASP A 34 -0.19 -1.53 -0.45
N PRO A 35 -1.11 -0.79 0.18
CA PRO A 35 -2.53 -0.81 -0.16
C PRO A 35 -2.84 -0.21 -1.54
N ARG A 36 -1.90 0.53 -2.15
CA ARG A 36 -2.06 1.06 -3.51
C ARG A 36 -1.72 -0.02 -4.53
N THR A 37 -0.84 -0.96 -4.20
CA THR A 37 -0.54 -2.12 -5.05
C THR A 37 -1.75 -3.04 -5.22
N THR A 38 -2.61 -3.21 -4.19
CA THR A 38 -3.84 -4.00 -4.35
C THR A 38 -4.85 -3.35 -5.32
N ASN A 39 -4.92 -2.01 -5.33
CA ASN A 39 -5.77 -1.30 -6.28
C ASN A 39 -5.21 -1.37 -7.72
N LEU A 40 -3.88 -1.38 -7.87
CA LEU A 40 -3.22 -1.57 -9.17
C LEU A 40 -3.34 -3.01 -9.70
N ALA A 41 -3.36 -4.02 -8.82
CA ALA A 41 -3.58 -5.41 -9.20
C ALA A 41 -5.02 -5.68 -9.70
N THR A 42 -5.98 -4.83 -9.32
CA THR A 42 -7.37 -4.91 -9.82
C THR A 42 -7.56 -4.18 -11.16
N GLY A 43 -6.52 -3.48 -11.64
CA GLY A 43 -6.53 -2.77 -12.92
C GLY A 43 -5.94 -3.54 -14.11
N GLN A 44 -5.28 -4.69 -13.91
CA GLN A 44 -4.58 -5.33 -15.03
C GLN A 44 -4.32 -6.84 -14.88
N LEU A 45 -5.31 -7.66 -14.50
CA LEU A 45 -5.26 -9.11 -14.80
C LEU A 45 -6.62 -9.69 -15.22
N CYS A 46 -7.50 -8.86 -15.79
CA CYS A 46 -8.57 -9.31 -16.69
C CYS A 46 -8.25 -8.90 -18.13
N ALA A 47 -7.02 -9.13 -18.59
CA ALA A 47 -6.70 -9.13 -20.01
C ALA A 47 -6.40 -10.58 -20.40
N PHE A 48 -7.46 -11.27 -20.82
CA PHE A 48 -7.50 -12.50 -21.64
C PHE A 48 -6.20 -13.31 -21.75
N ILE A 49 -6.19 -14.48 -21.13
CA ILE A 49 -5.68 -15.70 -21.78
C ILE A 49 -6.84 -16.69 -21.94
#